data_AF-A0A2S3YA46-F1
#
_entry.id   AF-A0A2S3YA46-F1
#
_cell.length_a   1.000
_cell.length_b   1.000
_cell.length_c   1.000
_cell.angle_alpha   90.00
_cell.angle_beta   90.00
_cell.angle_gamma   90.00
#
_symmetry.space_group_name_H-M   'P 1'
#
loop_
_entity.id
_entity.type
_entity.pdbx_description
1 polymer ?
#
loop_
_entity_poly.entity_id
_entity_poly.type
_entity_poly.pdbx_seq_one_letter_code
_entity_poly.pdbx_strand_id
1 'polypeptide(L)'
;MDLLDWHRGRLTSRRLAVLVKHMPRDSAVSRELDGDGAEWTVTDYLLAAAVDHLAAANWMFASVNTDEDADPPEMPVPVPRPGDDGREPEADGATTDDIEPAEPGGPSRSALMRFFA
;
A
#
# COMPACT_ATOMS: atom_id res chain seq x y z
N MET A 1 12.24 -16.72 -27.66
CA MET A 1 12.08 -17.71 -26.58
C MET A 1 10.71 -17.47 -25.98
N ASP A 2 9.79 -18.40 -26.17
CA ASP A 2 8.41 -18.32 -25.67
C ASP A 2 7.97 -19.66 -25.02
N LEU A 3 6.76 -19.71 -24.47
CA LEU A 3 6.22 -20.95 -23.88
C LEU A 3 6.02 -22.07 -24.91
N LEU A 4 5.86 -21.73 -26.18
CA LEU A 4 5.72 -22.71 -27.25
C LEU A 4 7.03 -23.43 -27.54
N ASP A 5 8.18 -22.82 -27.24
CA ASP A 5 9.48 -23.49 -27.31
C ASP A 5 9.57 -24.66 -26.31
N TRP A 6 8.92 -24.58 -25.16
CA TRP A 6 8.81 -25.71 -24.22
C TRP A 6 7.87 -26.78 -24.77
N HIS A 7 6.69 -26.39 -25.25
CA HIS A 7 5.73 -27.31 -25.86
C HIS A 7 6.32 -28.06 -27.08
N ARG A 8 7.19 -27.41 -27.87
CA ARG A 8 7.86 -28.00 -29.04
C ARG A 8 9.16 -28.75 -28.69
N GLY A 9 9.51 -28.88 -27.40
CA GLY A 9 10.71 -29.58 -26.94
C GLY A 9 12.04 -28.85 -27.20
N ARG A 10 12.00 -27.58 -27.62
CA ARG A 10 13.19 -26.73 -27.83
C ARG A 10 13.71 -26.08 -26.54
N LEU A 11 12.87 -26.08 -25.50
CA LEU A 11 13.20 -25.60 -24.15
C LEU A 11 13.02 -26.74 -23.13
N THR A 12 14.05 -26.99 -22.31
CA THR A 12 13.97 -28.01 -21.25
C THR A 12 13.18 -27.49 -20.05
N SER A 13 12.47 -28.38 -19.33
CA SER A 13 11.76 -28.01 -18.11
C SER A 13 12.68 -27.42 -17.04
N ARG A 14 13.94 -27.88 -16.98
CA ARG A 14 14.95 -27.31 -16.08
C ARG A 14 15.22 -25.84 -16.39
N ARG A 15 15.34 -25.49 -17.67
CA ARG A 15 15.60 -24.11 -18.10
C ARG A 15 14.36 -23.24 -17.93
N LEU A 16 13.16 -23.77 -18.20
CA LEU A 16 11.90 -23.07 -17.91
C LEU A 16 11.77 -22.74 -16.42
N ALA A 17 12.06 -23.70 -15.53
CA ALA A 17 12.02 -23.47 -14.07
C ALA A 17 12.98 -22.38 -13.62
N VAL A 18 14.18 -22.29 -14.22
CA VAL A 18 15.15 -21.21 -13.93
C VAL A 18 14.59 -19.85 -14.37
N LEU A 19 13.98 -19.77 -15.56
CA LEU A 19 13.38 -18.52 -16.05
C LEU A 19 12.24 -18.06 -15.14
N VAL A 20 11.34 -18.95 -14.74
CA VAL A 20 10.25 -18.65 -13.80
C VAL A 20 10.80 -18.19 -12.45
N LYS A 21 11.81 -18.89 -11.91
CA LYS A 21 12.43 -18.57 -10.61
C LYS A 21 13.13 -17.21 -10.59
N HIS A 22 13.66 -16.76 -11.73
CA HIS A 22 14.40 -15.51 -11.85
C HIS A 22 13.63 -14.46 -12.68
N MET A 23 12.30 -14.56 -12.74
CA MET A 23 11.50 -13.52 -13.35
C MET A 23 11.73 -12.19 -12.61
N PRO A 24 11.70 -11.06 -13.34
CA PRO A 24 11.67 -9.74 -12.73
C PRO A 24 10.51 -9.62 -11.72
N ARG A 25 10.74 -8.88 -10.64
CA ARG A 25 9.73 -8.64 -9.58
C ARG A 25 8.48 -7.95 -10.13
N ASP A 26 8.66 -7.15 -11.18
CA ASP A 26 7.62 -6.44 -11.91
C ASP A 26 7.04 -7.28 -13.06
N SER A 27 7.21 -8.61 -13.05
CA SER A 27 6.55 -9.49 -14.02
C SER A 27 5.05 -9.58 -13.76
N ALA A 28 4.25 -9.79 -14.81
CA ALA A 28 2.80 -9.96 -14.65
C ALA A 28 2.44 -11.11 -13.70
N VAL A 29 3.20 -12.20 -13.73
CA VAL A 29 3.01 -13.36 -12.84
C VAL A 29 3.31 -12.99 -11.38
N SER A 30 4.40 -12.27 -11.13
CA SER A 30 4.72 -11.77 -9.77
C SER A 30 3.65 -10.80 -9.27
N ARG A 31 3.16 -9.90 -10.12
CA ARG A 31 2.07 -8.98 -9.75
C ARG A 31 0.78 -9.70 -9.39
N GLU A 32 0.42 -10.72 -10.15
CA GLU A 32 -0.79 -11.52 -9.89
C GLU A 32 -0.67 -12.37 -8.61
N LEU A 33 0.54 -12.88 -8.31
CA LEU A 33 0.81 -13.66 -7.11
C LEU A 33 0.92 -12.82 -5.82
N ASP A 34 1.59 -11.68 -5.91
CA ASP A 34 1.93 -10.84 -4.75
C ASP A 34 0.88 -9.72 -4.49
N GLY A 35 -0.09 -9.54 -5.39
CA GLY A 35 -1.18 -8.57 -5.25
C GLY A 35 -0.68 -7.13 -5.05
N ASP A 36 -1.26 -6.41 -4.09
CA ASP A 36 -0.84 -5.05 -3.72
C ASP A 36 0.62 -4.98 -3.22
N GLY A 37 1.15 -6.10 -2.71
CA GLY A 37 2.56 -6.24 -2.32
C GLY A 37 3.55 -6.24 -3.50
N ALA A 38 3.03 -6.25 -4.74
CA ALA A 38 3.81 -6.14 -5.95
C ALA A 38 4.02 -4.70 -6.42
N GLU A 39 3.18 -3.75 -6.00
CA GLU A 39 3.30 -2.36 -6.43
C GLU A 39 4.39 -1.63 -5.65
N TRP A 40 4.42 -1.78 -4.34
CA TRP A 40 5.45 -1.19 -3.49
C TRP A 40 6.35 -2.25 -2.88
N THR A 41 7.65 -2.02 -3.01
CA THR A 41 8.67 -2.72 -2.24
C THR A 41 8.71 -2.18 -0.81
N VAL A 42 9.34 -2.92 0.10
CA VAL A 42 9.60 -2.45 1.47
C VAL A 42 10.33 -1.09 1.46
N THR A 43 11.24 -0.88 0.51
CA THR A 43 11.96 0.38 0.37
C THR A 43 11.01 1.52 -0.01
N ASP A 44 10.00 1.27 -0.85
CA ASP A 44 9.02 2.29 -1.24
C ASP A 44 8.17 2.72 -0.04
N TYR A 45 7.70 1.77 0.77
CA TYR A 45 7.00 2.06 2.03
C TYR A 45 7.86 2.86 3.00
N LEU A 46 9.13 2.48 3.18
CA LEU A 46 10.04 3.19 4.08
C LEU A 46 10.37 4.60 3.58
N LEU A 47 10.49 4.78 2.26
CA LEU A 47 10.75 6.08 1.66
C LEU A 47 9.53 7.00 1.78
N ALA A 48 8.32 6.48 1.53
CA ALA A 48 7.09 7.22 1.75
C ALA A 48 6.96 7.70 3.20
N ALA A 49 7.21 6.81 4.17
CA ALA A 49 7.20 7.17 5.59
C ALA A 49 8.26 8.24 5.91
N ALA A 50 9.46 8.15 5.34
CA ALA A 50 10.49 9.17 5.52
C ALA A 50 10.05 10.53 4.95
N VAL A 51 9.43 10.56 3.77
CA VAL A 51 8.87 11.78 3.16
C VAL A 51 7.78 12.38 4.04
N ASP A 52 6.84 11.58 4.52
CA ASP A 52 5.75 12.03 5.40
C ASP A 52 6.30 12.67 6.69
N HIS A 53 7.26 12.02 7.35
CA HIS A 53 7.87 12.55 8.56
C HIS A 53 8.71 13.81 8.33
N LEU A 54 9.41 13.89 7.19
CA LEU A 54 10.16 15.10 6.81
C LEU A 54 9.21 16.27 6.52
N ALA A 55 8.09 16.02 5.82
CA ALA A 55 7.08 17.03 5.56
C ALA A 55 6.46 17.55 6.87
N ALA A 56 6.10 16.66 7.79
CA ALA A 56 5.59 17.03 9.11
C ALA A 56 6.62 17.84 9.92
N ALA A 57 7.89 17.44 9.91
CA ALA A 57 8.96 18.18 10.59
C ALA A 57 9.16 19.59 10.02
N ASN A 58 9.16 19.71 8.70
CA ASN A 58 9.29 21.00 8.02
C ASN A 58 8.06 21.89 8.27
N TRP A 59 6.86 21.32 8.30
CA TRP A 59 5.65 22.04 8.67
C TRP A 59 5.72 22.55 10.11
N MET A 60 6.06 21.70 11.08
CA MET A 60 6.25 22.14 12.48
C MET A 60 7.29 23.26 12.59
N PHE A 61 8.39 23.15 11.86
CA PHE A 61 9.41 24.19 11.81
C PHE A 61 8.85 25.48 11.22
N ALA A 62 8.15 25.42 10.08
CA ALA A 62 7.52 26.58 9.46
C ALA A 62 6.50 27.23 10.42
N SER A 63 5.61 26.44 11.02
CA SER A 63 4.58 26.92 11.95
C SER A 63 5.17 27.68 13.14
N VAL A 64 6.34 27.27 13.66
CA VAL A 64 7.01 27.97 14.76
C VAL A 64 7.72 29.25 14.31
N ASN A 65 8.11 29.33 13.03
CA ASN A 65 8.86 30.46 12.47
C ASN A 65 8.01 31.42 11.62
N THR A 66 6.72 31.12 11.45
CA THR A 66 5.76 32.03 10.81
C THR A 66 5.41 33.16 11.77
N ASP A 67 5.27 34.37 11.23
CA ASP A 67 4.85 35.56 11.98
C ASP A 67 3.43 35.36 12.57
N GLU A 68 3.15 35.96 13.72
CA GLU A 68 1.87 35.82 14.43
C GLU A 68 0.69 36.37 13.60
N ASP A 69 0.97 37.37 12.76
CA ASP A 69 -0.03 38.01 11.89
C ASP A 69 -0.13 37.34 10.50
N ALA A 70 0.66 36.31 10.22
CA ALA A 70 0.66 35.61 8.94
C ALA A 70 -0.20 34.34 8.96
N ASP A 71 -0.72 33.95 7.80
CA ASP A 71 -1.48 32.71 7.67
C ASP A 71 -0.60 31.50 8.02
N PRO A 72 -1.07 30.58 8.88
CA PRO A 72 -0.35 29.36 9.20
C PRO A 72 -0.07 28.51 7.96
N PRO A 73 1.08 27.81 7.88
CA PRO A 73 1.37 26.93 6.77
C PRO A 73 0.38 25.77 6.71
N GLU A 74 0.02 25.36 5.50
CA GLU A 74 -0.88 24.23 5.26
C GLU A 74 -0.27 22.92 5.77
N MET A 75 -1.10 22.09 6.42
CA MET A 75 -0.69 20.79 6.92
C MET A 75 -0.34 19.86 5.75
N PRO A 76 0.80 19.17 5.77
CA PRO A 76 1.22 18.32 4.67
C PRO A 76 0.31 17.09 4.56
N VAL A 77 -0.03 16.73 3.32
CA VAL A 77 -0.75 15.50 3.00
C VAL A 77 0.27 14.36 2.84
N PRO A 78 0.08 13.20 3.50
CA PRO A 78 0.93 12.03 3.33
C PRO A 78 0.97 11.51 1.90
N VAL A 79 2.05 10.83 1.52
CA VAL A 79 2.17 10.15 0.23
C VAL A 79 1.09 9.04 0.14
N PRO A 80 0.26 9.01 -0.91
CA PRO A 80 -0.75 7.96 -1.09
C PRO A 80 -0.10 6.58 -1.20
N ARG A 81 -0.55 5.61 -0.40
CA ARG A 81 -0.04 4.23 -0.43
C ARG A 81 -0.91 3.37 -1.35
N PRO A 82 -0.36 2.31 -1.97
CA PRO A 82 -1.17 1.31 -2.64
C PRO A 82 -2.18 0.72 -1.66
N GLY A 83 -3.44 0.66 -2.08
CA GLY A 83 -4.56 0.23 -1.25
C GLY A 83 -5.27 1.35 -0.47
N ASP A 84 -4.69 2.55 -0.39
CA ASP A 84 -5.43 3.74 0.06
C ASP A 84 -6.29 4.19 -1.14
N ASP A 85 -7.60 4.04 -1.02
CA ASP A 85 -8.62 4.29 -2.03
C ASP A 85 -8.86 5.79 -2.31
N GLY A 86 -7.79 6.60 -2.27
CA GLY A 86 -7.84 8.03 -2.52
C GLY A 86 -8.60 8.80 -1.44
N ARG A 87 -8.75 8.22 -0.24
CA ARG A 87 -9.36 8.90 0.89
C ARG A 87 -8.44 10.05 1.31
N GLU A 88 -8.82 11.27 0.95
CA GLU A 88 -8.18 12.47 1.47
C GLU A 88 -8.16 12.37 3.00
N PRO A 89 -7.01 12.60 3.66
CA PRO A 89 -6.99 12.63 5.11
C PRO A 89 -7.95 13.73 5.55
N GLU A 90 -9.04 13.36 6.22
CA GLU A 90 -9.93 14.31 6.89
C GLU A 90 -9.02 15.19 7.76
N ALA A 91 -8.98 16.49 7.45
CA ALA A 91 -8.21 17.46 8.21
C ALA A 91 -8.65 17.34 9.67
N ASP A 92 -7.74 16.86 10.52
CA ASP A 92 -8.04 16.41 11.87
C ASP A 92 -8.39 17.62 12.74
N GLY A 93 -9.68 17.96 12.72
CA GLY A 93 -10.34 19.00 13.49
C GLY A 93 -11.62 18.43 14.10
N ALA A 94 -11.55 17.24 14.70
CA ALA A 94 -12.67 16.64 15.40
C ALA A 94 -12.22 16.09 16.77
N THR A 95 -12.73 16.75 17.81
CA THR A 95 -12.81 16.31 19.20
C THR A 95 -12.89 14.79 19.37
N THR A 96 -12.06 14.27 20.27
CA THR A 96 -11.86 12.86 20.64
C THR A 96 -13.05 12.23 21.40
N ASP A 97 -14.31 12.56 21.09
CA ASP A 97 -15.46 12.08 21.87
C ASP A 97 -16.45 11.16 21.15
N ASP A 98 -16.32 10.91 19.84
CA ASP A 98 -17.20 9.98 19.13
C ASP A 98 -16.42 8.94 18.30
N ILE A 99 -15.63 8.10 18.98
CA ILE A 99 -15.22 6.82 18.41
C ILE A 99 -16.33 5.81 18.73
N GLU A 100 -17.38 5.78 17.91
CA GLU A 100 -18.24 4.59 17.85
C GLU A 100 -17.36 3.42 17.35
N PRO A 101 -17.30 2.28 18.07
CA PRO A 101 -16.52 1.15 17.61
C PRO A 101 -17.13 0.61 16.32
N ALA A 102 -16.42 0.85 15.20
CA ALA A 102 -16.71 0.21 13.93
C ALA A 102 -16.78 -1.31 14.14
N GLU A 103 -17.98 -1.88 13.97
CA GLU A 103 -18.14 -3.32 14.02
C GLU A 103 -17.23 -3.96 12.95
N PRO A 104 -16.33 -4.90 13.31
CA PRO A 104 -15.57 -5.62 12.32
C PRO A 104 -16.55 -6.48 11.53
N GLY A 105 -16.71 -6.16 10.24
CA GLY A 105 -17.59 -6.83 9.27
C GLY A 105 -17.18 -8.28 8.95
N GLY A 106 -17.09 -9.12 9.97
CA GLY A 106 -16.97 -10.57 9.83
C GLY A 106 -18.36 -11.21 9.67
N PRO A 107 -18.45 -12.39 9.03
CA PRO A 107 -19.71 -13.12 8.95
C PRO A 107 -20.21 -13.45 10.36
N SER A 108 -21.49 -13.17 10.61
CA SER A 108 -22.11 -13.45 11.90
C SER A 108 -22.00 -14.93 12.27
N ARG A 109 -22.02 -15.24 13.57
CA ARG A 109 -21.93 -16.63 14.07
C ARG A 109 -22.97 -17.56 13.42
N SER A 110 -24.16 -17.07 13.11
CA SER A 110 -25.20 -17.82 12.43
C SER A 110 -24.88 -18.10 10.96
N ALA A 111 -24.18 -17.20 10.28
CA ALA A 111 -23.69 -17.41 8.92
C ALA A 111 -22.61 -18.51 8.88
N LEU A 112 -21.68 -18.51 9.84
CA LEU A 112 -20.65 -19.55 9.96
C LEU A 112 -21.25 -20.93 10.23
N MET A 113 -22.24 -21.03 11.12
CA MET A 113 -22.90 -22.33 11.41
C MET A 113 -23.66 -22.90 10.21
N ARG A 114 -24.14 -22.05 9.30
CA ARG A 114 -24.85 -22.49 8.09
C ARG A 114 -23.90 -22.96 6.99
N PHE A 115 -22.64 -22.53 6.99
CA PHE A 115 -21.64 -22.95 6.01
C PHE A 115 -21.07 -24.35 6.28
N PHE A 116 -20.98 -24.76 7.55
CA PHE A 116 -20.40 -26.05 7.96
C PHE A 116 -21.43 -27.17 8.20
N ALA A 117 -22.70 -26.96 7.83
CA ALA A 117 -23.77 -27.96 7.89
C ALA A 117 -24.09 -28.47 6.48
#